data_AF-A0A830FAM1-F1
#
_entry.id   AF-A0A830FAM1-F1
#
_cell.length_a   1.000
_cell.length_b   1.000
_cell.length_c   1.000
_cell.angle_alpha   90.00
_cell.angle_beta   90.00
_cell.angle_gamma   90.00
#
_symmetry.space_group_name_H-M   'P 1'
#
loop_
_entity.id
_entity.type
_entity.pdbx_description
1 polymer ?
#
loop_
_entity_poly.entity_id
_entity_poly.type
_entity_poly.pdbx_seq_one_letter_code
_entity_poly.pdbx_strand_id
1 'polypeptide(L)' 'MSHEMSVLNRVTTRLDSLAADSHCECLVCGARYESQPLNCAACGSTRFEN' A
#
# COMPACT_ATOMS: atom_id res chain seq x y z
N MET A 1 25.43 -8.29 -27.24
CA MET A 1 25.19 -7.37 -26.11
C MET A 1 24.58 -8.20 -24.99
N SER A 2 25.41 -8.61 -24.04
CA SER A 2 24.99 -9.52 -22.96
C SER A 2 24.24 -8.71 -21.90
N HIS A 3 22.93 -8.94 -21.77
CA HIS A 3 22.12 -8.34 -20.72
C HIS A 3 22.44 -9.05 -19.40
N GLU A 4 23.56 -8.70 -18.76
CA GLU A 4 23.76 -8.99 -17.34
C GLU A 4 22.78 -8.13 -16.54
N MET A 5 21.57 -8.65 -16.37
CA MET A 5 20.58 -8.07 -15.50
C MET A 5 21.09 -8.26 -14.07
N SER A 6 21.76 -7.23 -13.55
CA SER A 6 22.32 -7.19 -12.20
C SER A 6 21.29 -7.67 -11.18
N VAL A 7 21.71 -8.53 -10.26
CA VAL A 7 20.87 -9.07 -9.17
C VAL A 7 20.15 -7.93 -8.44
N LEU A 8 20.78 -6.75 -8.33
CA LEU A 8 20.18 -5.53 -7.80
C LEU A 8 18.90 -5.11 -8.52
N ASN A 9 18.86 -5.20 -9.85
CA ASN A 9 17.71 -4.80 -10.67
C ASN A 9 16.51 -5.76 -10.49
N ARG A 10 16.77 -7.04 -10.20
CA ARG A 10 15.71 -8.01 -9.86
C ARG A 10 15.14 -7.79 -8.46
N VAL A 11 15.96 -7.33 -7.52
CA VAL A 11 15.54 -7.06 -6.14
C VAL A 11 14.72 -5.77 -6.07
N THR A 12 15.12 -4.71 -6.77
CA THR A 12 14.38 -3.44 -6.81
C THR A 12 12.98 -3.61 -7.41
N THR A 13 12.82 -4.35 -8.51
CA THR A 13 11.49 -4.60 -9.11
C THR A 13 10.54 -5.35 -8.16
N ARG A 14 11.07 -6.28 -7.34
CA ARG A 14 10.25 -7.00 -6.35
C ARG A 14 9.82 -6.11 -5.19
N LEU A 15 10.69 -5.23 -4.72
CA LEU A 15 10.38 -4.29 -3.64
C LEU A 15 9.37 -3.23 -4.08
N ASP A 16 9.49 -2.73 -5.31
CA ASP A 16 8.52 -1.78 -5.90
C ASP A 16 7.12 -2.40 -6.02
N SER A 17 7.05 -3.71 -6.33
CA SER A 17 5.79 -4.45 -6.39
C SER A 17 5.18 -4.77 -5.01
N LEU A 18 5.99 -4.77 -3.95
CA LEU A 18 5.55 -4.97 -2.55
C LEU A 18 5.20 -3.66 -1.85
N ALA A 19 5.71 -2.53 -2.34
CA ALA A 19 5.36 -1.19 -1.89
C ALA A 19 4.04 -0.70 -2.48
N ALA A 20 3.49 -1.40 -3.48
CA ALA A 20 2.17 -1.12 -4.04
C ALA A 20 1.07 -1.56 -3.06
N ASP A 21 0.31 -0.58 -2.59
CA ASP A 21 -1.05 -0.73 -2.05
C ASP A 21 -1.22 -1.37 -0.65
N SER A 22 -0.44 -0.98 0.36
CA SER A 22 -0.94 -1.08 1.75
C SER A 22 -1.90 0.07 2.07
N HIS A 23 -3.01 0.16 1.34
CA HIS A 23 -4.06 1.14 1.64
C HIS A 23 -5.07 0.54 2.60
N CYS A 24 -5.56 1.39 3.49
CA CYS A 24 -6.56 1.03 4.48
C CYS A 24 -7.89 1.71 4.13
N GLU A 25 -8.98 0.95 4.02
CA GLU A 25 -10.30 1.46 3.67
C GLU A 25 -11.23 1.44 4.89
N CYS A 26 -11.98 2.53 5.09
CA CYS A 26 -12.98 2.58 6.16
C CYS A 26 -14.23 1.77 5.78
N LEU A 27 -14.56 0.77 6.60
CA LEU A 27 -15.73 -0.11 6.37
C LEU A 27 -17.09 0.57 6.48
N VAL A 28 -17.15 1.83 6.93
CA VAL A 28 -18.41 2.57 7.11
C VAL A 28 -18.72 3.48 5.94
N CYS A 29 -17.72 4.20 5.43
CA CYS A 29 -17.90 5.20 4.36
C CYS A 29 -17.07 4.93 3.10
N GLY A 30 -16.19 3.92 3.10
CA GLY A 30 -15.32 3.58 1.96
C GLY A 30 -14.15 4.54 1.76
N ALA A 31 -13.83 5.41 2.72
CA ALA A 31 -12.69 6.30 2.60
C ALA A 31 -11.37 5.52 2.61
N ARG A 32 -10.53 5.71 1.59
CA ARG A 32 -9.21 5.07 1.44
C ARG A 32 -8.10 5.95 2.02
N TYR A 33 -7.18 5.32 2.74
CA TYR A 33 -6.07 5.96 3.42
C TYR A 33 -4.75 5.26 3.04
N GLU A 34 -3.65 6.00 2.99
CA GLU A 34 -2.30 5.47 2.74
C GLU A 34 -1.74 4.69 3.94
N SER A 35 -2.33 4.85 5.13
CA SER A 35 -2.03 4.09 6.34
C SER A 35 -3.27 4.06 7.23
N GLN A 36 -3.38 3.09 8.16
CA GLN A 36 -4.53 2.98 9.06
C GLN A 36 -4.55 4.13 10.08
N PRO A 37 -5.53 5.06 10.02
CA PRO A 37 -5.65 6.13 11.00
C PRO A 37 -6.39 5.65 12.26
N LEU A 38 -6.26 6.39 13.37
CA LEU A 38 -7.00 6.08 14.62
C LEU A 38 -8.53 6.16 14.42
N ASN A 39 -8.99 7.10 13.61
CA ASN A 39 -10.39 7.30 13.26
C ASN A 39 -10.50 7.84 11.84
N CYS A 40 -11.59 7.52 11.16
CA CYS A 40 -11.88 7.97 9.81
C CYS A 40 -12.16 9.47 9.85
N ALA A 41 -11.41 10.26 9.08
CA ALA A 41 -11.63 11.70 8.99
C ALA A 41 -13.00 12.08 8.38
N ALA A 42 -13.61 11.18 7.58
CA ALA A 42 -14.87 11.43 6.92
C ALA A 42 -16.10 11.08 7.79
N CYS A 43 -16.06 9.98 8.54
CA CYS A 43 -17.21 9.49 9.31
C CYS A 43 -16.94 9.26 10.81
N GLY A 44 -15.71 9.43 11.28
CA GLY A 44 -15.31 9.22 12.68
C GLY A 44 -15.16 7.76 13.10
N SER A 45 -15.43 6.79 12.23
CA SER A 45 -15.33 5.36 12.54
C SER A 45 -13.90 4.90 12.79
N THR A 46 -13.70 3.96 13.70
CA THR A 46 -12.42 3.29 13.96
C THR A 46 -12.31 1.93 13.24
N ARG A 47 -13.28 1.60 12.38
CA ARG A 47 -13.36 0.31 11.68
C ARG A 47 -12.76 0.42 10.29
N PHE A 48 -11.72 -0.35 10.04
CA PHE A 48 -11.00 -0.36 8.77
C PHE A 48 -10.65 -1.78 8.31
N GLU A 49 -10.48 -1.93 7.01
CA GLU A 49 -9.98 -3.12 6.31
C GLU A 49 -8.77 -2.73 5.45
N ASN A 50 -7.95 -3.71 5.05
CA ASN A 50 -6.74 -3.51 4.26
C ASN A 50 -6.72 -4.48 3.08
#